data_AF-A0A7Y3EY69-F1
#
_entry.id   AF-A0A7Y3EY69-F1
#
_cell.length_a   1.000
_cell.length_b   1.000
_cell.length_c   1.000
_cell.angle_alpha   90.00
_cell.angle_beta   90.00
_cell.angle_gamma   90.00
#
_symmetry.space_group_name_H-M   'P 1'
#
loop_
_entity.id
_entity.type
_entity.pdbx_description
1 polymer ?
#
loop_
_entity_poly.entity_id
_entity_poly.type
_entity_poly.pdbx_seq_one_letter_code
_entity_poly.pdbx_strand_id
1 'polypeptide(L)'
;MKSEITLAVLHEIAGRVRLRLSSPPRDENRFITALSAHEGFQEVSFNHVSKSLLITFEGGHLTTQEILLRAAIALSVEYDFQPVQVKVGKDTEVMTDGAILAGLLLLSAGAVNLSGNKHTIWLNRAAGAGVAAAVIEHGWREVREKGYIHPEVLSFGYLLASLARGTILRGAAVTWVASFGRHLMEGPEKCIEVRPIKQGSSADQEQAYQVALVPHAVQRSPLFTLAQGLLSTIGFSGIAGNVETLFQELKTVAQAHDKVIEGFDLQTDGISLTFR
;
A
#
# COMPACT_ATOMS: atom_id res chain seq x y z
N MET A 1 9.27 13.68 18.14
CA MET A 1 8.65 12.72 17.20
C MET A 1 9.76 11.94 16.54
N LYS A 2 9.85 10.62 16.77
CA LYS A 2 10.81 9.76 16.07
C LYS A 2 10.20 9.50 14.68
N SER A 3 10.80 10.03 13.61
CA SER A 3 10.30 9.80 12.26
C SER A 3 10.50 8.33 11.90
N GLU A 4 9.43 7.61 11.60
CA GLU A 4 9.54 6.24 11.11
C GLU A 4 10.24 6.25 9.76
N ILE A 5 11.21 5.35 9.59
CA ILE A 5 11.96 5.22 8.35
C ILE A 5 11.14 4.34 7.42
N THR A 6 10.83 4.84 6.23
CA THR A 6 9.94 4.16 5.29
C THR A 6 10.62 4.06 3.94
N LEU A 7 10.46 2.90 3.32
CA LEU A 7 10.85 2.61 1.95
C LEU A 7 9.57 2.22 1.18
N ALA A 8 9.23 2.99 0.15
CA ALA A 8 8.00 2.79 -0.61
C ALA A 8 8.31 2.46 -2.08
N VAL A 9 7.64 1.45 -2.65
CA VAL A 9 7.73 1.14 -4.08
C VAL A 9 6.89 2.15 -4.87
N LEU A 10 7.56 2.98 -5.67
CA LEU A 10 6.85 3.91 -6.56
C LEU A 10 6.39 3.21 -7.84
N HIS A 11 7.30 2.46 -8.47
CA HIS A 11 7.07 1.80 -9.75
C HIS A 11 7.88 0.50 -9.82
N GLU A 12 7.27 -0.52 -10.40
CA GLU A 12 7.89 -1.81 -10.69
C GLU A 12 7.60 -2.18 -12.14
N ILE A 13 8.65 -2.42 -12.91
CA ILE A 13 8.60 -3.00 -14.25
C ILE A 13 9.66 -4.10 -14.33
N ALA A 14 9.55 -4.99 -15.32
CA ALA A 14 10.53 -6.07 -15.48
C ALA A 14 11.97 -5.53 -15.55
N GLY A 15 12.82 -5.98 -14.62
CA GLY A 15 14.23 -5.59 -14.53
C GLY A 15 14.49 -4.15 -14.04
N ARG A 16 13.48 -3.41 -13.58
CA ARG A 16 13.67 -2.06 -13.03
C ARG A 16 12.65 -1.71 -11.96
N VAL A 17 13.13 -1.27 -10.81
CA VAL A 17 12.30 -0.82 -9.69
C VAL A 17 12.70 0.59 -9.26
N ARG A 18 11.70 1.41 -8.93
CA ARG A 18 11.89 2.74 -8.36
C ARG A 18 11.32 2.78 -6.96
N LEU A 19 12.16 3.13 -6.00
CA LEU A 19 11.84 3.21 -4.58
C LEU A 19 11.87 4.68 -4.12
N ARG A 20 11.07 5.03 -3.14
CA ARG A 20 11.10 6.31 -2.43
C ARG A 20 11.50 6.08 -0.98
N LEU A 21 12.46 6.84 -0.50
CA LEU A 21 12.94 6.80 0.88
C LEU A 21 12.31 7.98 1.64
N SER A 22 11.86 7.75 2.87
CA SER A 22 11.36 8.84 3.73
C SER A 22 12.46 9.85 4.06
N SER A 23 13.68 9.34 4.23
CA SER A 23 14.88 10.10 4.53
C SER A 23 16.04 9.63 3.63
N PRO A 24 16.91 10.55 3.16
CA PRO A 24 18.06 10.20 2.33
C PRO A 24 19.08 9.35 3.13
N PRO A 25 19.89 8.49 2.49
CA PRO A 25 21.01 7.83 3.16
C PRO A 25 21.97 8.86 3.77
N ARG A 26 22.68 8.52 4.86
CA ARG A 26 23.68 9.44 5.43
C ARG A 26 24.94 9.47 4.55
N ASP A 27 25.32 8.31 4.02
CA ASP A 27 26.37 8.14 3.02
C ASP A 27 25.81 7.44 1.77
N GLU A 28 25.61 8.21 0.70
CA GLU A 28 25.06 7.71 -0.55
C GLU A 28 25.96 6.67 -1.22
N ASN A 29 27.28 6.87 -1.18
CA ASN A 29 28.24 5.98 -1.84
C ASN A 29 28.30 4.63 -1.12
N ARG A 30 28.36 4.66 0.21
CA ARG A 30 28.33 3.45 1.03
C ARG A 30 27.02 2.68 0.83
N PHE A 31 25.90 3.39 0.82
CA PHE A 31 24.58 2.80 0.59
C PHE A 31 24.46 2.14 -0.79
N ILE A 32 24.90 2.81 -1.86
CA ILE A 32 24.89 2.27 -3.23
C ILE A 32 25.84 1.07 -3.35
N THR A 33 27.02 1.14 -2.73
CA THR A 33 28.01 0.05 -2.75
C THR A 33 27.47 -1.18 -2.03
N ALA A 34 26.86 -1.02 -0.86
CA ALA A 34 26.27 -2.12 -0.10
C ALA A 34 25.12 -2.81 -0.86
N LEU A 35 24.36 -2.07 -1.65
CA LEU A 35 23.33 -2.64 -2.52
C LEU A 35 23.91 -3.39 -3.72
N SER A 36 24.93 -2.81 -4.36
CA SER A 36 25.52 -3.33 -5.58
C SER A 36 26.51 -4.47 -5.35
N ALA A 37 26.78 -4.83 -4.08
CA ALA A 37 27.70 -5.89 -3.69
C ALA A 37 27.21 -7.31 -4.04
N HIS A 38 25.93 -7.47 -4.36
CA HIS A 38 25.36 -8.74 -4.79
C HIS A 38 25.27 -8.85 -6.31
N GLU A 39 25.40 -10.05 -6.86
CA GLU A 39 25.28 -10.28 -8.30
C GLU A 39 23.85 -10.01 -8.80
N GLY A 40 23.76 -9.52 -10.04
CA GLY A 40 22.51 -9.25 -10.76
C GLY A 40 22.04 -7.79 -10.75
N PHE A 41 22.67 -6.90 -9.97
CA PHE A 41 22.45 -5.46 -10.07
C PHE A 41 23.19 -4.90 -11.30
N GLN A 42 22.49 -4.14 -12.15
CA GLN A 42 23.09 -3.49 -13.32
C GLN A 42 23.43 -2.03 -13.05
N GLU A 43 22.48 -1.30 -12.46
CA GLU A 43 22.64 0.12 -12.15
C GLU A 43 21.83 0.47 -10.90
N VAL A 44 22.46 1.19 -9.97
CA VAL A 44 21.82 1.73 -8.77
C VAL A 44 22.12 3.23 -8.71
N SER A 45 21.08 4.06 -8.78
CA SER A 45 21.23 5.52 -8.71
C SER A 45 20.27 6.13 -7.71
N PHE A 46 20.77 7.05 -6.90
CA PHE A 46 19.97 7.79 -5.92
C PHE A 46 19.78 9.24 -6.35
N ASN A 47 18.55 9.75 -6.22
CA ASN A 47 18.23 11.14 -6.42
C ASN A 47 17.86 11.80 -5.09
N HIS A 48 18.72 12.70 -4.63
CA HIS A 48 18.57 13.41 -3.37
C HIS A 48 17.32 14.32 -3.32
N VAL A 49 16.97 14.97 -4.43
CA VAL A 49 15.84 15.92 -4.49
C VAL A 49 14.51 15.19 -4.32
N SER A 50 14.30 14.11 -5.07
CA SER A 50 13.07 13.30 -4.97
C SER A 50 13.13 12.22 -3.89
N LYS A 51 14.26 12.09 -3.19
CA LYS A 51 14.58 10.99 -2.26
C LYS A 51 14.23 9.62 -2.86
N SER A 52 14.58 9.43 -4.13
CA SER A 52 14.19 8.23 -4.87
C SER A 52 15.40 7.45 -5.33
N LEU A 53 15.35 6.14 -5.11
CA LEU A 53 16.34 5.17 -5.57
C LEU A 53 15.81 4.49 -6.82
N LEU A 54 16.62 4.46 -7.88
CA LEU A 54 16.33 3.74 -9.10
C LEU A 54 17.31 2.58 -9.25
N ILE A 55 16.76 1.38 -9.44
CA ILE A 55 17.52 0.15 -9.53
C ILE A 55 17.14 -0.55 -10.82
N THR A 56 18.15 -0.88 -11.63
CA THR A 56 18.05 -1.74 -12.80
C THR A 56 18.75 -3.05 -12.47
N PHE A 57 18.11 -4.18 -12.76
CA PHE A 57 18.58 -5.50 -12.38
C PHE A 57 18.20 -6.55 -13.43
N GLU A 58 18.94 -7.65 -13.47
CA GLU A 58 18.66 -8.75 -14.39
C GLU A 58 17.55 -9.66 -13.86
N GLY A 59 16.42 -9.69 -14.59
CA GLY A 59 15.29 -10.55 -14.25
C GLY A 59 15.69 -12.03 -14.32
N GLY A 60 15.47 -12.76 -13.22
CA GLY A 60 15.84 -14.18 -13.09
C GLY A 60 17.00 -14.43 -12.13
N HIS A 61 17.85 -13.43 -11.88
CA HIS A 61 18.90 -13.49 -10.85
C HIS A 61 18.49 -12.77 -9.56
N LEU A 62 17.76 -11.65 -9.69
CA LEU A 62 17.21 -10.89 -8.57
C LEU A 62 15.70 -10.75 -8.68
N THR A 63 15.02 -10.83 -7.55
CA THR A 63 13.58 -10.53 -7.42
C THR A 63 13.38 -9.14 -6.83
N THR A 64 12.25 -8.50 -7.15
CA THR A 64 11.89 -7.20 -6.55
C THR A 64 11.86 -7.30 -5.03
N GLN A 65 11.33 -8.38 -4.48
CA GLN A 65 11.23 -8.65 -3.05
C GLN A 65 12.61 -8.71 -2.39
N GLU A 66 13.59 -9.35 -3.01
CA GLU A 66 14.96 -9.37 -2.53
C GLU A 66 15.59 -7.97 -2.54
N ILE A 67 15.39 -7.21 -3.63
CA ILE A 67 15.87 -5.83 -3.73
C ILE A 67 15.29 -4.95 -2.63
N LEU A 68 13.99 -5.10 -2.35
CA LEU A 68 13.31 -4.36 -1.27
C LEU A 68 13.91 -4.67 0.09
N LEU A 69 14.17 -5.95 0.35
CA LEU A 69 14.73 -6.39 1.61
C LEU A 69 16.16 -5.88 1.78
N ARG A 70 16.98 -5.98 0.73
CA ARG A 70 18.35 -5.43 0.72
C ARG A 70 18.35 -3.91 0.95
N ALA A 71 17.49 -3.17 0.24
CA ALA A 71 17.39 -1.72 0.40
C ALA A 71 16.90 -1.31 1.79
N ALA A 72 15.97 -2.07 2.39
CA ALA A 72 15.52 -1.83 3.74
C ALA A 72 16.62 -2.08 4.78
N ILE A 73 17.41 -3.15 4.62
CA ILE A 73 18.54 -3.47 5.50
C ILE A 73 19.63 -2.40 5.38
N ALA A 74 20.04 -2.07 4.15
CA ALA A 74 21.04 -1.03 3.89
C ALA A 74 20.62 0.32 4.50
N LEU A 75 19.34 0.69 4.37
CA LEU A 75 18.81 1.91 4.95
C LEU A 75 18.74 1.84 6.47
N SER A 76 18.40 0.69 7.04
CA SER A 76 18.38 0.49 8.49
C SER A 76 19.77 0.72 9.10
N VAL A 77 20.82 0.22 8.45
CA VAL A 77 22.22 0.35 8.88
C VAL A 77 22.67 1.81 8.87
N GLU A 78 22.30 2.58 7.85
CA GLU A 78 22.57 4.03 7.77
C GLU A 78 21.93 4.82 8.93
N TYR A 79 20.86 4.29 9.51
CA TYR A 79 20.10 4.90 10.59
C TYR A 79 20.25 4.18 11.94
N ASP A 80 21.44 3.63 12.21
CA ASP A 80 21.80 3.02 13.49
C ASP A 80 20.90 1.81 13.85
N PHE A 81 20.55 1.00 12.85
CA PHE A 81 19.70 -0.19 12.97
C PHE A 81 18.27 0.13 13.43
N GLN A 82 17.73 1.27 13.01
CA GLN A 82 16.32 1.58 13.23
C GLN A 82 15.41 0.73 12.32
N PRO A 83 14.21 0.34 12.79
CA PRO A 83 13.27 -0.43 11.99
C PRO A 83 12.83 0.36 10.76
N VAL A 84 12.75 -0.32 9.61
CA VAL A 84 12.33 0.27 8.34
C VAL A 84 11.01 -0.35 7.89
N GLN A 85 10.01 0.49 7.63
CA GLN A 85 8.75 0.04 7.05
C GLN A 85 8.87 -0.01 5.52
N VAL A 86 8.67 -1.20 4.95
CA VAL A 86 8.61 -1.41 3.51
C VAL A 86 7.16 -1.40 3.07
N LYS A 87 6.79 -0.41 2.26
CA LYS A 87 5.47 -0.24 1.67
C LYS A 87 5.52 -0.63 0.19
N VAL A 88 4.74 -1.61 -0.19
CA VAL A 88 4.62 -2.07 -1.58
C VAL A 88 3.18 -1.91 -2.03
N GLY A 89 3.03 -1.20 -3.13
CA GLY A 89 1.75 -0.67 -3.59
C GLY A 89 1.84 0.85 -3.68
N LYS A 90 1.01 1.45 -4.54
CA LYS A 90 0.74 2.88 -4.45
C LYS A 90 0.21 3.17 -3.05
N ASP A 91 0.48 4.36 -2.49
CA ASP A 91 -0.28 4.86 -1.34
C ASP A 91 -1.76 4.76 -1.74
N THR A 92 -2.44 3.69 -1.34
CA THR A 92 -3.81 3.46 -1.73
C THR A 92 -4.59 4.28 -0.74
N GLU A 93 -5.10 5.39 -1.22
CA GLU A 93 -5.98 6.25 -0.44
C GLU A 93 -7.13 5.37 0.08
N VAL A 94 -7.10 5.06 1.37
CA VAL A 94 -8.06 4.11 1.93
C VAL A 94 -9.44 4.72 1.80
N MET A 95 -10.36 3.98 1.18
CA MET A 95 -11.74 4.43 1.03
C MET A 95 -12.30 4.84 2.39
N THR A 96 -12.81 6.05 2.48
CA THR A 96 -13.30 6.59 3.76
C THR A 96 -14.51 5.77 4.24
N ASP A 97 -14.67 5.64 5.56
CA ASP A 97 -15.85 4.98 6.13
C ASP A 97 -17.16 5.63 5.64
N GLY A 98 -17.15 6.93 5.39
CA GLY A 98 -18.25 7.67 4.77
C GLY A 98 -18.58 7.19 3.35
N ALA A 99 -17.56 6.92 2.53
CA ALA A 99 -17.74 6.36 1.18
C ALA A 99 -18.29 4.93 1.22
N ILE A 100 -17.83 4.09 2.16
CA ILE A 100 -18.37 2.73 2.36
C ILE A 100 -19.85 2.79 2.76
N LEU A 101 -20.19 3.63 3.76
CA LEU A 101 -21.57 3.80 4.22
C LEU A 101 -22.48 4.33 3.10
N ALA A 102 -22.01 5.31 2.32
CA ALA A 102 -22.74 5.82 1.17
C ALA A 102 -23.00 4.73 0.12
N GLY A 103 -22.02 3.85 -0.14
CA GLY A 103 -22.17 2.70 -1.03
C GLY A 103 -23.21 1.69 -0.52
N LEU A 104 -23.19 1.37 0.78
CA LEU A 104 -24.18 0.49 1.41
C LEU A 104 -25.60 1.06 1.36
N LEU A 105 -25.76 2.36 1.64
CA LEU A 105 -27.03 3.06 1.51
C LEU A 105 -27.54 3.06 0.07
N LEU A 106 -26.65 3.27 -0.90
CA LEU A 106 -26.97 3.22 -2.31
C LEU A 106 -27.44 1.82 -2.75
N LEU A 107 -26.74 0.76 -2.31
CA LEU A 107 -27.13 -0.63 -2.58
C LEU A 107 -28.50 -0.95 -1.96
N SER A 108 -28.73 -0.52 -0.73
CA SER A 108 -30.01 -0.70 -0.03
C SER A 108 -31.14 0.03 -0.76
N ALA A 109 -30.90 1.27 -1.19
CA ALA A 109 -31.84 2.02 -2.00
C ALA A 109 -32.15 1.30 -3.32
N GLY A 110 -31.13 0.83 -4.04
CA GLY A 110 -31.31 0.05 -5.27
C GLY A 110 -32.16 -1.21 -5.06
N ALA A 111 -31.86 -2.00 -4.04
CA ALA A 111 -32.61 -3.22 -3.72
C ALA A 111 -34.09 -2.94 -3.42
N VAL A 112 -34.39 -1.90 -2.64
CA VAL A 112 -35.77 -1.52 -2.31
C VAL A 112 -36.52 -0.93 -3.53
N ASN A 113 -35.83 -0.27 -4.46
CA ASN A 113 -36.45 0.16 -5.70
C ASN A 113 -36.79 -1.03 -6.62
N LEU A 114 -35.96 -2.08 -6.62
CA LEU A 114 -36.24 -3.30 -7.37
C LEU A 114 -37.41 -4.11 -6.80
N SER A 115 -37.68 -4.03 -5.50
CA SER A 115 -38.82 -4.70 -4.86
C SER A 115 -40.18 -4.01 -5.08
N GLY A 116 -40.22 -2.89 -5.81
CA GLY A 116 -41.46 -2.21 -6.18
C GLY A 116 -42.13 -1.41 -5.06
N ASN A 117 -41.42 -1.14 -3.96
CA ASN A 117 -41.95 -0.38 -2.84
C ASN A 117 -42.14 1.12 -3.21
N LYS A 118 -43.29 1.70 -2.88
CA LYS A 118 -43.65 3.10 -3.22
C LYS A 118 -42.96 4.14 -2.32
N HIS A 119 -42.37 3.74 -1.20
CA HIS A 119 -41.69 4.64 -0.25
C HIS A 119 -40.16 4.75 -0.47
N THR A 120 -39.70 4.65 -1.71
CA THR A 120 -38.27 4.70 -2.06
C THR A 120 -37.69 6.11 -2.16
N ILE A 121 -38.54 7.13 -2.29
CA ILE A 121 -38.11 8.53 -2.54
C ILE A 121 -37.19 9.03 -1.42
N TRP A 122 -37.54 8.78 -0.16
CA TRP A 122 -36.72 9.20 0.98
C TRP A 122 -35.37 8.46 0.99
N LEU A 123 -35.37 7.16 0.74
CA LEU A 123 -34.16 6.34 0.71
C LEU A 123 -33.22 6.73 -0.46
N ASN A 124 -33.80 7.06 -1.62
CA ASN A 124 -33.06 7.57 -2.77
C ASN A 124 -32.41 8.93 -2.48
N ARG A 125 -33.12 9.80 -1.76
CA ARG A 125 -32.59 11.09 -1.30
C ARG A 125 -31.49 10.93 -0.25
N ALA A 126 -31.69 10.02 0.70
CA ALA A 126 -30.70 9.70 1.72
C ALA A 126 -29.41 9.13 1.10
N ALA A 127 -29.54 8.20 0.14
CA ALA A 127 -28.40 7.66 -0.60
C ALA A 127 -27.67 8.76 -1.39
N GLY A 128 -28.40 9.62 -2.11
CA GLY A 128 -27.80 10.75 -2.83
C GLY A 128 -27.09 11.75 -1.91
N ALA A 129 -27.68 12.09 -0.76
CA ALA A 129 -27.06 12.94 0.24
C ALA A 129 -25.82 12.30 0.87
N GLY A 130 -25.85 10.98 1.13
CA GLY A 130 -24.70 10.23 1.63
C GLY A 130 -23.53 10.24 0.65
N VAL A 131 -23.80 10.01 -0.64
CA VAL A 131 -22.75 10.09 -1.68
C VAL A 131 -22.21 11.52 -1.81
N ALA A 132 -23.08 12.54 -1.78
CA ALA A 132 -22.66 13.94 -1.79
C ALA A 132 -21.70 14.26 -0.62
N ALA A 133 -22.08 13.86 0.59
CA ALA A 133 -21.26 14.08 1.79
C ALA A 133 -19.90 13.37 1.70
N ALA A 134 -19.88 12.11 1.25
CA ALA A 134 -18.66 11.34 1.10
C ALA A 134 -17.69 11.97 0.08
N VAL A 135 -18.21 12.43 -1.07
CA VAL A 135 -17.38 13.09 -2.11
C VAL A 135 -16.82 14.42 -1.62
N ILE A 136 -17.63 15.23 -0.91
CA ILE A 136 -17.17 16.50 -0.34
C ILE A 136 -16.09 16.25 0.72
N GLU A 137 -16.31 15.29 1.61
CA GLU A 137 -15.32 14.93 2.64
C GLU A 137 -14.00 14.48 2.02
N HIS A 138 -14.08 13.62 0.99
CA HIS A 138 -12.92 13.13 0.27
C HIS A 138 -12.15 14.26 -0.43
N GLY A 139 -12.85 15.10 -1.21
CA GLY A 139 -12.21 16.24 -1.88
C GLY A 139 -11.63 17.26 -0.91
N TRP A 140 -12.29 17.51 0.23
CA TRP A 140 -11.76 18.41 1.27
C TRP A 140 -10.48 17.85 1.91
N ARG A 141 -10.43 16.54 2.13
CA ARG A 141 -9.26 15.85 2.66
C ARG A 141 -8.09 15.93 1.69
N GLU A 142 -8.32 15.67 0.40
CA GLU A 142 -7.30 15.76 -0.64
C GLU A 142 -6.71 17.16 -0.76
N VAL A 143 -7.54 18.21 -0.72
CA VAL A 143 -7.07 19.59 -0.73
C VAL A 143 -6.15 19.87 0.46
N ARG A 144 -6.51 19.36 1.64
CA ARG A 144 -5.72 19.55 2.86
C ARG A 144 -4.39 18.78 2.81
N GLU A 145 -4.38 17.58 2.24
CA GLU A 145 -3.22 16.68 2.26
C GLU A 145 -2.27 16.90 1.08
N LYS A 146 -2.81 17.09 -0.13
CA LYS A 146 -2.07 17.12 -1.39
C LYS A 146 -2.05 18.50 -2.05
N GLY A 147 -2.93 19.41 -1.64
CA GLY A 147 -3.00 20.78 -2.17
C GLY A 147 -3.69 20.92 -3.53
N TYR A 148 -4.30 19.86 -4.07
CA TYR A 148 -5.08 19.89 -5.31
C TYR A 148 -6.30 18.96 -5.20
N ILE A 149 -7.31 19.22 -6.03
CA ILE A 149 -8.55 18.44 -6.10
C ILE A 149 -8.41 17.40 -7.21
N HIS A 150 -8.69 16.14 -6.90
CA HIS A 150 -8.72 15.08 -7.91
C HIS A 150 -9.96 15.18 -8.82
N PRO A 151 -9.89 14.72 -10.09
CA PRO A 151 -11.01 14.78 -11.03
C PRO A 151 -12.26 14.00 -10.56
N GLU A 152 -12.12 13.11 -9.59
CA GLU A 152 -13.17 12.36 -8.91
C GLU A 152 -14.30 13.26 -8.38
N VAL A 153 -13.98 14.49 -7.95
CA VAL A 153 -14.95 15.48 -7.45
C VAL A 153 -15.76 16.11 -8.58
N LEU A 154 -15.32 16.04 -9.85
CA LEU A 154 -16.10 16.54 -11.00
C LEU A 154 -17.41 15.76 -11.19
N SER A 155 -17.44 14.49 -10.77
CA SER A 155 -18.65 13.66 -10.81
C SER A 155 -19.77 14.21 -9.89
N PHE A 156 -19.42 15.02 -8.88
CA PHE A 156 -20.40 15.72 -8.04
C PHE A 156 -21.33 16.63 -8.84
N GLY A 157 -20.83 17.26 -9.91
CA GLY A 157 -21.67 18.06 -10.82
C GLY A 157 -22.76 17.21 -11.48
N TYR A 158 -22.47 15.96 -11.81
CA TYR A 158 -23.45 15.02 -12.36
C TYR A 158 -24.51 14.64 -11.31
N LEU A 159 -24.12 14.45 -10.04
CA LEU A 159 -25.06 14.21 -8.94
C LEU A 159 -26.07 15.36 -8.81
N LEU A 160 -25.59 16.61 -8.82
CA LEU A 160 -26.45 17.81 -8.76
C LEU A 160 -27.40 17.89 -9.95
N ALA A 161 -26.89 17.66 -11.16
CA ALA A 161 -27.72 17.63 -12.37
C ALA A 161 -28.77 16.50 -12.33
N SER A 162 -28.45 15.37 -11.69
CA SER A 162 -29.36 14.24 -11.52
C SER A 162 -30.41 14.51 -10.44
N LEU A 163 -30.06 15.25 -9.38
CA LEU A 163 -31.01 15.74 -8.38
C LEU A 163 -32.06 16.64 -9.01
N ALA A 164 -31.65 17.61 -9.84
CA ALA A 164 -32.55 18.51 -10.56
C ALA A 164 -33.48 17.78 -11.53
N ARG A 165 -33.01 16.68 -12.14
CA ARG A 165 -33.79 15.82 -13.06
C ARG A 165 -34.65 14.76 -12.36
N GLY A 166 -34.62 14.68 -11.03
CA GLY A 166 -35.35 13.67 -10.27
C GLY A 166 -34.78 12.25 -10.37
N THR A 167 -33.61 12.06 -10.97
CA THR A 167 -32.95 10.76 -11.18
C THR A 167 -31.85 10.47 -10.14
N ILE A 168 -32.01 11.01 -8.92
CA ILE A 168 -30.95 11.10 -7.90
C ILE A 168 -30.23 9.77 -7.64
N LEU A 169 -30.94 8.64 -7.63
CA LEU A 169 -30.35 7.33 -7.38
C LEU A 169 -29.32 6.94 -8.46
N ARG A 170 -29.65 7.18 -9.74
CA ARG A 170 -28.71 6.96 -10.86
C ARG A 170 -27.55 7.93 -10.82
N GLY A 171 -27.82 9.18 -10.42
CA GLY A 171 -26.79 10.20 -10.19
C GLY A 171 -25.78 9.76 -9.14
N ALA A 172 -26.30 9.33 -8.00
CA ALA A 172 -25.54 8.86 -6.85
C ALA A 172 -24.70 7.62 -7.19
N ALA A 173 -25.26 6.68 -7.95
CA ALA A 173 -24.53 5.50 -8.39
C ALA A 173 -23.34 5.83 -9.30
N VAL A 174 -23.56 6.62 -10.35
CA VAL A 174 -22.47 7.03 -11.26
C VAL A 174 -21.40 7.81 -10.51
N THR A 175 -21.81 8.74 -9.64
CA THR A 175 -20.89 9.56 -8.84
C THR A 175 -20.07 8.70 -7.88
N TRP A 176 -20.71 7.77 -7.17
CA TRP A 176 -20.01 6.88 -6.24
C TRP A 176 -19.02 5.97 -6.95
N VAL A 177 -19.40 5.39 -8.10
CA VAL A 177 -18.48 4.57 -8.90
C VAL A 177 -17.32 5.40 -9.45
N ALA A 178 -17.59 6.61 -9.94
CA ALA A 178 -16.55 7.49 -10.48
C ALA A 178 -15.55 7.96 -9.41
N SER A 179 -16.01 8.29 -8.21
CA SER A 179 -15.15 8.77 -7.12
C SER A 179 -14.48 7.64 -6.34
N PHE A 180 -15.17 6.51 -6.15
CA PHE A 180 -14.73 5.47 -5.21
C PHE A 180 -14.54 4.09 -5.83
N GLY A 181 -15.01 3.86 -7.07
CA GLY A 181 -14.90 2.55 -7.73
C GLY A 181 -13.46 2.06 -7.89
N ARG A 182 -12.51 2.98 -8.12
CA ARG A 182 -11.07 2.69 -8.17
C ARG A 182 -10.57 2.03 -6.88
N HIS A 183 -11.03 2.50 -5.73
CA HIS A 183 -10.63 1.98 -4.41
C HIS A 183 -11.12 0.54 -4.15
N LEU A 184 -12.11 0.05 -4.91
CA LEU A 184 -12.50 -1.37 -4.87
C LEU A 184 -11.59 -2.27 -5.72
N MET A 185 -10.90 -1.69 -6.70
CA MET A 185 -10.02 -2.42 -7.64
C MET A 185 -8.56 -2.41 -7.17
N GLU A 186 -8.18 -1.45 -6.34
CA GLU A 186 -6.84 -1.36 -5.76
C GLU A 186 -6.75 -2.30 -4.56
N GLY A 187 -5.85 -3.29 -4.66
CA GLY A 187 -5.59 -4.24 -3.58
C GLY A 187 -5.01 -3.55 -2.34
N PRO A 188 -5.11 -4.17 -1.15
CA PRO A 188 -4.66 -3.59 0.11
C PRO A 188 -3.15 -3.26 0.06
N GLU A 189 -2.77 -2.15 0.70
CA GLU A 189 -1.35 -1.80 0.92
C GLU A 189 -0.62 -3.00 1.54
N LYS A 190 0.49 -3.39 0.92
CA LYS A 190 1.35 -4.45 1.47
C LYS A 190 2.45 -3.76 2.27
N CYS A 191 2.29 -3.71 3.60
CA CYS A 191 3.27 -3.11 4.50
C CYS A 191 3.95 -4.20 5.34
N ILE A 192 5.28 -4.20 5.34
CA ILE A 192 6.09 -5.10 6.16
C ILE A 192 7.12 -4.27 6.91
N GLU A 193 7.25 -4.55 8.20
CA GLU A 193 8.27 -3.95 9.03
C GLU A 193 9.51 -4.84 9.05
N VAL A 194 10.65 -4.26 8.66
CA VAL A 194 11.96 -4.90 8.68
C VAL A 194 12.67 -4.44 9.95
N ARG A 195 12.80 -5.33 10.94
CA ARG A 195 13.44 -5.04 12.23
C ARG A 195 14.77 -5.77 12.37
N PRO A 196 15.91 -5.08 12.45
CA PRO A 196 17.15 -5.74 12.85
C PRO A 196 17.09 -6.10 14.35
N ILE A 197 17.38 -7.36 14.66
CA ILE A 197 17.58 -7.89 16.00
C ILE A 197 19.08 -8.16 16.15
N LYS A 198 19.72 -7.48 17.11
CA LYS A 198 21.10 -7.79 17.51
C LYS A 198 21.09 -9.10 18.29
N GLN A 199 21.76 -10.13 17.79
CA GLN A 199 22.01 -11.34 18.58
C GLN A 199 23.26 -11.08 19.45
N GLY A 200 23.20 -11.43 20.74
CA GLY A 200 24.26 -11.12 21.70
C GLY A 200 25.61 -11.72 21.27
N SER A 201 26.69 -10.99 21.57
CA SER A 201 28.07 -11.42 21.33
C SER A 201 28.43 -12.67 22.15
N SER A 202 28.64 -13.80 21.48
CA SER A 202 29.48 -14.87 22.02
C SER A 202 30.94 -14.52 21.73
N ALA A 203 31.82 -14.71 22.71
CA ALA A 203 33.15 -14.11 22.85
C ALA A 203 34.21 -14.47 21.77
N ASP A 204 33.82 -15.01 20.61
CA ASP A 204 34.76 -15.44 19.56
C ASP A 204 34.17 -15.37 18.13
N GLN A 205 33.03 -14.72 17.90
CA GLN A 205 32.46 -14.54 16.56
C GLN A 205 31.97 -13.10 16.32
N GLU A 206 32.19 -12.62 15.09
CA GLU A 206 31.72 -11.33 14.58
C GLU A 206 30.20 -11.16 14.80
N GLN A 207 29.78 -9.91 14.97
CA GLN A 207 28.42 -9.54 15.37
C GLN A 207 27.38 -10.15 14.43
N ALA A 208 26.64 -11.15 14.90
CA ALA A 208 25.60 -11.79 14.13
C ALA A 208 24.29 -10.99 14.18
N TYR A 209 23.80 -10.58 13.01
CA TYR A 209 22.56 -9.82 12.86
C TYR A 209 21.43 -10.72 12.35
N GLN A 210 20.25 -10.62 12.97
CA GLN A 210 19.03 -11.24 12.47
C GLN A 210 18.04 -10.16 12.02
N VAL A 211 17.29 -10.40 10.96
CA VAL A 211 16.22 -9.48 10.51
C VAL A 211 14.88 -10.14 10.75
N ALA A 212 14.05 -9.54 11.62
CA ALA A 212 12.67 -9.92 11.83
C ALA A 212 11.74 -9.20 10.86
N LEU A 213 11.00 -9.97 10.06
CA LEU A 213 9.93 -9.48 9.21
C LEU A 213 8.62 -9.62 9.95
N VAL A 214 7.96 -8.49 10.27
CA VAL A 214 6.66 -8.47 10.94
C VAL A 214 5.61 -7.95 9.95
N PRO A 215 4.56 -8.73 9.62
CA PRO A 215 3.48 -8.22 8.78
C PRO A 215 2.73 -7.12 9.54
N HIS A 216 2.58 -5.95 8.92
CA HIS A 216 1.75 -4.92 9.51
C HIS A 216 0.29 -5.20 9.14
N ALA A 217 -0.49 -5.67 10.11
CA ALA A 217 -1.91 -5.91 9.90
C ALA A 217 -2.61 -4.58 9.63
N VAL A 218 -3.02 -4.34 8.39
CA VAL A 218 -3.85 -3.18 8.03
C VAL A 218 -5.14 -3.26 8.84
N GLN A 219 -5.33 -2.33 9.77
CA GLN A 219 -6.52 -2.27 10.62
C GLN A 219 -7.72 -1.86 9.76
N ARG A 220 -8.48 -2.87 9.29
CA ARG A 220 -9.69 -2.65 8.49
C ARG A 220 -10.83 -2.18 9.37
N SER A 221 -11.61 -1.21 8.89
CA SER A 221 -12.82 -0.78 9.61
C SER A 221 -13.89 -1.89 9.59
N PRO A 222 -14.71 -2.00 10.64
CA PRO A 222 -15.78 -3.01 10.69
C PRO A 222 -16.80 -2.84 9.54
N LEU A 223 -16.96 -1.62 9.03
CA LEU A 223 -17.80 -1.32 7.87
C LEU A 223 -17.26 -1.93 6.57
N PHE A 224 -15.94 -1.90 6.37
CA PHE A 224 -15.32 -2.51 5.20
C PHE A 224 -15.56 -4.02 5.17
N THR A 225 -15.41 -4.70 6.32
CA THR A 225 -15.66 -6.15 6.45
C THR A 225 -17.12 -6.50 6.14
N LEU A 226 -18.07 -5.69 6.62
CA LEU A 226 -19.50 -5.86 6.30
C LEU A 226 -19.78 -5.66 4.80
N ALA A 227 -19.23 -4.60 4.20
CA ALA A 227 -19.38 -4.33 2.78
C ALA A 227 -18.81 -5.45 1.92
N GLN A 228 -17.64 -5.98 2.28
CA GLN A 228 -17.04 -7.14 1.60
C GLN A 228 -17.93 -8.38 1.69
N GLY A 229 -18.48 -8.68 2.87
CA GLY A 229 -19.42 -9.78 3.06
C GLY A 229 -20.64 -9.65 2.14
N LEU A 230 -21.28 -8.48 2.11
CA LEU A 230 -22.43 -8.23 1.24
C LEU A 230 -22.08 -8.33 -0.25
N LEU A 231 -20.97 -7.74 -0.70
CA LEU A 231 -20.57 -7.80 -2.10
C LEU A 231 -20.22 -9.23 -2.55
N SER A 232 -19.59 -10.02 -1.68
CA SER A 232 -19.28 -11.42 -1.96
C SER A 232 -20.52 -12.27 -2.20
N THR A 233 -21.61 -12.01 -1.48
CA THR A 233 -22.89 -12.72 -1.66
C THR A 233 -23.60 -12.40 -2.97
N ILE A 234 -23.26 -11.26 -3.60
CA ILE A 234 -23.84 -10.80 -4.88
C ILE A 234 -22.91 -11.17 -6.07
N GLY A 235 -21.86 -11.97 -5.84
CA GLY A 235 -20.97 -12.49 -6.91
C GLY A 235 -19.76 -11.61 -7.21
N PHE A 236 -19.48 -10.57 -6.40
CA PHE A 236 -18.26 -9.77 -6.49
C PHE A 236 -17.17 -10.35 -5.56
N SER A 237 -16.65 -11.55 -5.89
CA SER A 237 -15.63 -12.25 -5.10
C SER A 237 -14.20 -11.68 -5.27
N GLY A 238 -13.95 -10.87 -6.30
CA GLY A 238 -12.63 -10.31 -6.61
C GLY A 238 -12.14 -9.17 -5.70
N ILE A 239 -12.99 -8.66 -4.81
CA ILE A 239 -12.66 -7.56 -3.86
C ILE A 239 -11.91 -8.09 -2.62
N ALA A 240 -11.79 -9.42 -2.48
CA ALA A 240 -10.96 -10.06 -1.46
C ALA A 240 -9.47 -10.00 -1.85
N GLY A 241 -8.86 -8.82 -1.75
CA GLY A 241 -7.41 -8.66 -1.93
C GLY A 241 -6.64 -9.51 -0.92
N ASN A 242 -5.90 -10.50 -1.45
CA ASN A 242 -5.01 -11.41 -0.73
C ASN A 242 -3.82 -10.63 -0.13
N VAL A 243 -3.98 -10.17 1.12
CA VAL A 243 -2.93 -9.54 1.95
C VAL A 243 -1.74 -10.49 2.18
N GLU A 244 -1.99 -11.80 2.11
CA GLU A 244 -1.01 -12.85 2.36
C GLU A 244 0.16 -12.87 1.35
N THR A 245 0.06 -12.17 0.22
CA THR A 245 0.97 -12.38 -0.92
C THR A 245 2.40 -11.93 -0.67
N LEU A 246 2.66 -10.74 -0.12
CA LEU A 246 4.05 -10.25 -0.03
C LEU A 246 4.85 -10.85 1.12
N PHE A 247 4.22 -11.10 2.27
CA PHE A 247 4.88 -11.83 3.35
C PHE A 247 5.19 -13.28 2.94
N GLN A 248 4.27 -13.93 2.23
CA GLN A 248 4.51 -15.27 1.68
C GLN A 248 5.55 -15.24 0.56
N GLU A 249 5.55 -14.25 -0.34
CA GLU A 249 6.56 -14.07 -1.38
C GLU A 249 7.96 -13.82 -0.78
N LEU A 250 8.09 -12.94 0.23
CA LEU A 250 9.34 -12.74 0.95
C LEU A 250 9.78 -14.00 1.70
N LYS A 251 8.83 -14.79 2.23
CA LYS A 251 9.12 -16.08 2.85
C LYS A 251 9.62 -17.09 1.82
N THR A 252 9.06 -17.11 0.61
CA THR A 252 9.55 -17.94 -0.50
C THR A 252 10.95 -17.52 -0.94
N VAL A 253 11.20 -16.22 -1.07
CA VAL A 253 12.53 -15.68 -1.41
C VAL A 253 13.55 -16.03 -0.31
N ALA A 254 13.20 -15.82 0.95
CA ALA A 254 14.09 -16.22 2.04
C ALA A 254 14.32 -17.73 2.10
N GLN A 255 13.31 -18.55 1.81
CA GLN A 255 13.48 -20.01 1.72
C GLN A 255 14.37 -20.43 0.55
N ALA A 256 14.38 -19.69 -0.56
CA ALA A 256 15.26 -19.95 -1.70
C ALA A 256 16.73 -19.64 -1.40
N HIS A 257 17.02 -18.71 -0.48
CA HIS A 257 18.36 -18.34 -0.02
C HIS A 257 18.73 -18.95 1.35
N ASP A 258 18.16 -20.11 1.71
CA ASP A 258 18.36 -20.79 3.02
C ASP A 258 18.23 -19.89 4.27
N LYS A 259 17.36 -18.87 4.18
CA LYS A 259 17.09 -17.83 5.19
C LYS A 259 18.30 -16.97 5.52
N VAL A 260 19.25 -16.83 4.60
CA VAL A 260 20.43 -15.97 4.74
C VAL A 260 20.48 -15.02 3.56
N ILE A 261 20.67 -13.71 3.81
CA ILE A 261 21.00 -12.76 2.75
C ILE A 261 22.50 -12.52 2.74
N GLU A 262 23.15 -13.04 1.72
CA GLU A 262 24.58 -12.89 1.47
C GLU A 262 24.90 -11.56 0.76
N GLY A 263 26.17 -11.16 0.75
CA GLY A 263 26.64 -9.99 0.02
C GLY A 263 26.43 -8.65 0.73
N PHE A 264 26.25 -8.66 2.05
CA PHE A 264 26.36 -7.45 2.87
C PHE A 264 27.73 -7.41 3.56
N ASP A 265 28.44 -6.28 3.45
CA ASP A 265 29.76 -6.01 4.06
C ASP A 265 29.72 -5.94 5.61
N LEU A 266 28.62 -6.40 6.21
CA LEU A 266 28.37 -6.43 7.65
C LEU A 266 28.62 -7.83 8.25
N GLN A 267 28.56 -8.88 7.43
CA GLN A 267 28.80 -10.25 7.87
C GLN A 267 29.16 -11.15 6.68
N THR A 268 30.34 -11.76 6.71
CA THR A 268 30.90 -12.59 5.63
C THR A 268 30.07 -13.84 5.34
N ASP A 269 29.35 -14.33 6.36
CA ASP A 269 28.47 -15.52 6.29
C ASP A 269 27.00 -15.18 6.01
N GLY A 270 26.69 -13.89 5.75
CA GLY A 270 25.33 -13.40 5.45
C GLY A 270 24.43 -13.14 6.66
N ILE A 271 23.31 -12.46 6.43
CA ILE A 271 22.36 -12.01 7.46
C ILE A 271 21.18 -12.97 7.56
N SER A 272 20.95 -13.56 8.74
CA SER A 272 19.86 -14.53 8.93
C SER A 272 18.49 -13.85 9.04
N LEU A 273 17.50 -14.34 8.29
CA LEU A 273 16.13 -13.84 8.28
C LEU A 273 15.24 -14.67 9.21
N THR A 274 14.60 -14.02 10.18
CA THR A 274 13.59 -14.62 11.05
C THR A 274 12.21 -14.07 10.71
N PHE A 275 11.26 -14.93 10.40
CA PHE A 275 9.86 -14.54 10.19
C PHE A 275 9.12 -14.60 11.53
N ARG A 276 8.46 -13.52 11.94
CA ARG A 276 7.67 -13.46 13.18
C ARG A 276 6.23 -13.02 12.94
#